data_AF-A0A4Q4KG72-F1
#
_entry.id   AF-A0A4Q4KG72-F1
#
_cell.length_a   1.000
_cell.length_b   1.000
_cell.length_c   1.000
_cell.angle_alpha   90.00
_cell.angle_beta   90.00
_cell.angle_gamma   90.00
#
_symmetry.space_group_name_H-M   'P 1'
#
loop_
_entity.id
_entity.type
_entity.pdbx_description
1 polymer ?
#
loop_
_entity_poly.entity_id
_entity_poly.type
_entity_poly.pdbx_seq_one_letter_code
_entity_poly.pdbx_strand_id
1 'polypeptide(L)'
;MAFKNKSEIKNLYLAGASTLSHGVSGATSSGINAAANILNVHPSEVLSTKEDQGLRVYDAEDSSTWPKWVHTKRKTKARRVEGLIEK
;
A
#
# COMPACT_ATOMS: atom_id res chain seq x y z
N MET A 1 2.72 10.69 23.95
CA MET A 1 2.49 9.23 24.03
C MET A 1 2.45 8.68 22.62
N ALA A 2 3.13 7.57 22.38
CA ALA A 2 3.23 6.96 21.05
C ALA A 2 2.89 5.47 21.18
N PHE A 3 1.93 4.97 20.38
CA PHE A 3 1.56 3.56 20.39
C PHE A 3 2.70 2.70 19.85
N LYS A 4 3.00 1.57 20.51
CA LYS A 4 4.02 0.64 20.03
C LYS A 4 3.62 0.10 18.65
N ASN A 5 4.60 -0.05 17.76
CA ASN A 5 4.42 -0.58 16.40
C ASN A 5 4.01 -2.07 16.35
N LYS A 6 4.11 -2.79 17.47
CA LYS A 6 3.75 -4.21 17.61
C LYS A 6 2.42 -4.34 18.33
N SER A 7 1.49 -5.08 17.73
CA SER A 7 0.26 -5.52 18.41
C SER A 7 0.46 -6.89 19.07
N GLU A 8 -0.42 -7.25 19.99
CA GLU A 8 -0.49 -8.60 20.58
C GLU A 8 -0.96 -9.67 19.58
N ILE A 9 -1.62 -9.24 18.51
CA ILE A 9 -2.14 -10.12 17.47
C ILE A 9 -1.01 -10.43 16.48
N LYS A 10 -0.77 -11.72 16.26
CA LYS A 10 0.24 -12.20 15.31
C LYS A 10 -0.05 -11.64 13.90
N ASN A 11 0.99 -11.12 13.25
CA ASN A 11 0.96 -10.51 11.92
C ASN A 11 0.09 -9.24 11.80
N LEU A 12 -0.27 -8.61 12.92
CA LEU A 12 -0.90 -7.31 12.95
C LEU A 12 0.08 -6.27 13.53
N TYR A 13 0.32 -5.21 12.76
CA TYR A 13 1.27 -4.16 13.07
C TYR A 13 0.57 -2.81 13.12
N LEU A 14 1.01 -1.94 14.01
CA LEU A 14 0.47 -0.59 14.15
C LEU A 14 1.39 0.40 13.44
N ALA A 15 0.81 1.23 12.58
CA ALA A 15 1.48 2.33 11.89
C ALA A 15 0.57 3.56 11.83
N GLY A 16 1.16 4.75 11.70
CA GLY A 16 0.47 6.02 11.61
C GLY A 16 1.04 7.11 12.53
N ALA A 17 0.46 8.32 12.45
CA ALA A 17 0.89 9.48 13.25
C ALA A 17 0.66 9.31 14.77
N SER A 18 -0.03 8.25 15.18
CA SER A 18 -0.28 7.91 16.57
C SER A 18 0.84 7.04 17.17
N THR A 19 1.76 6.48 16.37
CA THR A 19 2.70 5.45 16.84
C THR A 19 4.13 5.92 17.10
N LEU A 20 4.73 6.75 16.23
CA LEU A 20 6.13 7.20 16.39
C LEU A 20 6.26 8.70 16.58
N SER A 21 5.52 9.50 15.82
CA SER A 21 5.55 10.96 15.87
C SER A 21 4.31 11.53 15.18
N HIS A 22 4.06 12.82 15.32
CA HIS A 22 2.92 13.50 14.72
C HIS A 22 3.17 13.83 13.25
N GLY A 23 2.07 14.12 12.55
CA GLY A 23 2.10 14.57 11.16
C GLY A 23 2.56 13.50 10.16
N VAL A 24 2.81 13.95 8.93
CA VAL A 24 3.13 13.09 7.79
C VAL A 24 4.44 12.32 8.03
N SER A 25 5.47 12.98 8.56
CA SER A 25 6.76 12.34 8.84
C SER A 25 6.63 11.16 9.82
N GLY A 26 5.81 11.31 10.86
CA GLY A 26 5.54 10.24 11.81
C GLY A 26 4.74 9.08 11.20
N ALA A 27 3.75 9.38 10.34
CA ALA A 27 3.01 8.36 9.60
C ALA A 27 3.91 7.59 8.60
N THR A 28 4.78 8.29 7.88
CA THR A 28 5.73 7.67 6.94
C THR A 28 6.74 6.80 7.67
N SER A 29 7.39 7.33 8.71
CA SER A 29 8.42 6.61 9.46
C SER A 29 7.86 5.36 10.15
N SER A 30 6.62 5.42 10.64
CA SER A 30 5.97 4.26 11.26
C SER A 30 5.58 3.18 10.26
N GLY A 31 5.16 3.57 9.05
CA GLY A 31 4.95 2.63 7.94
C GLY A 31 6.23 1.88 7.57
N ILE A 32 7.36 2.59 7.45
CA ILE A 32 8.66 1.97 7.14
C ILE A 32 9.06 0.97 8.23
N ASN A 33 8.92 1.34 9.51
CA ASN A 33 9.23 0.44 10.63
C ASN A 33 8.31 -0.79 10.67
N ALA A 34 7.02 -0.62 10.37
CA ALA A 34 6.10 -1.75 10.28
C ALA A 34 6.48 -2.71 9.14
N ALA A 35 6.81 -2.18 7.97
CA ALA A 35 7.28 -2.97 6.83
C ALA A 35 8.59 -3.72 7.14
N ALA A 36 9.53 -3.05 7.78
CA ALA A 36 10.79 -3.65 8.24
C ALA A 36 10.54 -4.85 9.17
N ASN A 37 9.63 -4.70 10.13
CA ASN A 37 9.25 -5.79 11.05
C ASN A 37 8.54 -6.96 10.36
N ILE A 38 7.73 -6.69 9.33
CA ILE A 38 7.08 -7.73 8.52
C ILE A 38 8.11 -8.52 7.72
N LEU A 39 9.07 -7.82 7.11
CA LEU A 39 10.09 -8.41 6.25
C LEU A 39 11.30 -8.95 7.04
N ASN A 40 11.39 -8.66 8.33
CA ASN A 40 12.53 -8.98 9.20
C ASN A 40 13.87 -8.44 8.67
N VAL A 41 13.86 -7.17 8.25
CA VAL A 41 15.03 -6.43 7.74
C VAL A 41 15.22 -5.13 8.51
N HIS A 42 16.35 -4.46 8.38
CA HIS A 42 16.55 -3.13 8.93
C HIS A 42 15.68 -2.10 8.18
N PRO A 43 15.13 -1.04 8.84
CA PRO A 43 14.32 -0.02 8.17
C PRO A 43 14.95 0.65 6.95
N SER A 44 16.28 0.80 6.92
CA SER A 44 16.98 1.34 5.76
C SER A 44 16.92 0.42 4.54
N GLU A 45 16.81 -0.89 4.75
CA GLU A 45 16.74 -1.89 3.67
C GLU A 45 15.38 -1.89 2.98
N VAL A 46 14.33 -1.44 3.67
CA VAL A 46 12.99 -1.26 3.07
C VAL A 46 13.02 -0.25 1.92
N LEU A 47 13.91 0.75 2.03
CA LEU A 47 14.07 1.82 1.05
C LEU A 47 15.19 1.55 0.04
N SER A 48 15.84 0.40 0.10
CA SER A 48 16.89 0.04 -0.86
C SER A 48 16.30 -0.11 -2.26
N THR A 49 16.96 0.52 -3.23
CA THR A 49 16.58 0.40 -4.64
C THR A 49 16.94 -0.98 -5.17
N LYS A 50 16.07 -1.54 -5.99
CA LYS A 50 16.34 -2.79 -6.74
C LYS A 50 16.40 -2.48 -8.23
N GLU A 51 17.25 -3.18 -8.96
CA GLU A 51 17.44 -2.97 -10.39
C GLU A 51 16.16 -3.21 -11.21
N ASP A 52 15.23 -4.02 -10.69
CA ASP A 52 13.94 -4.33 -11.31
C ASP A 52 12.82 -3.33 -10.95
N GLN A 53 13.09 -2.31 -10.13
CA GLN A 53 12.12 -1.26 -9.81
C GLN A 53 11.97 -0.26 -10.96
N GLY A 54 11.15 -0.63 -11.95
CA GLY A 54 10.72 0.27 -13.02
C GLY A 54 9.35 0.88 -12.77
N LEU A 55 9.21 2.20 -12.98
CA LEU A 55 7.90 2.84 -13.08
C LEU A 55 7.29 2.49 -14.43
N ARG A 56 6.08 1.92 -14.43
CA ARG A 56 5.31 1.70 -15.65
C ARG A 56 4.14 2.67 -15.71
N VAL A 57 4.15 3.52 -16.73
CA VAL A 57 3.10 4.49 -17.00
C VAL A 57 2.20 3.92 -18.09
N TYR A 58 0.88 4.02 -17.88
CA TYR A 58 -0.13 3.65 -18.86
C TYR A 58 -0.91 4.90 -19.23
N ASP A 59 -1.16 5.10 -20.51
CA ASP A 59 -1.86 6.30 -20.99
C ASP A 59 -3.34 6.21 -20.61
N ALA A 60 -3.87 7.21 -19.91
CA ALA A 60 -5.27 7.23 -19.48
C ALA A 60 -6.25 7.28 -20.67
N GLU A 61 -5.83 7.85 -21.80
CA GLU A 61 -6.66 8.02 -22.99
C GLU A 61 -6.54 6.81 -23.93
N ASP A 62 -5.45 6.05 -23.88
CA ASP A 62 -5.26 4.85 -24.68
C ASP A 62 -5.34 3.57 -23.84
N SER A 63 -6.56 3.04 -23.75
CA SER A 63 -6.83 1.80 -23.04
C SER A 63 -6.21 0.54 -23.65
N SER A 64 -5.71 0.59 -24.90
CA SER A 64 -4.99 -0.53 -25.51
C SER A 64 -3.60 -0.75 -24.90
N THR A 65 -3.03 0.30 -24.30
CA THR A 65 -1.74 0.22 -23.58
C THR A 65 -1.85 -0.50 -22.24
N TRP A 66 -3.08 -0.77 -21.77
CA TRP A 66 -3.30 -1.31 -20.44
C TRP A 66 -3.18 -2.83 -20.42
N PRO A 67 -2.57 -3.39 -19.37
CA PRO A 67 -2.48 -4.84 -19.24
C PRO A 67 -3.85 -5.42 -18.93
N LYS A 68 -4.05 -6.68 -19.33
CA LYS A 68 -5.32 -7.42 -19.17
C LYS A 68 -5.91 -7.34 -17.76
N TRP A 69 -5.07 -7.35 -16.71
CA TRP A 69 -5.53 -7.29 -15.33
C TRP A 69 -6.22 -5.96 -14.98
N VAL A 70 -5.84 -4.84 -15.59
CA VAL A 70 -6.49 -3.54 -15.39
C VAL A 70 -7.93 -3.59 -15.93
N HIS A 71 -8.12 -4.15 -17.12
CA HIS A 71 -9.46 -4.34 -17.69
C HIS A 71 -10.34 -5.24 -16.81
N THR A 72 -9.78 -6.32 -16.26
CA THR A 72 -10.50 -7.20 -15.32
C THR A 72 -10.96 -6.46 -14.07
N LYS A 73 -10.10 -5.62 -13.47
CA LYS A 73 -10.45 -4.81 -12.30
C LYS A 73 -11.56 -3.80 -12.62
N ARG A 74 -11.48 -3.11 -13.77
CA ARG A 74 -12.53 -2.18 -14.23
C ARG A 74 -13.87 -2.87 -14.41
N LYS A 75 -13.91 -4.00 -15.13
CA LYS A 75 -15.14 -4.79 -15.32
C LYS A 75 -15.73 -5.26 -14.00
N THR A 76 -14.89 -5.69 -13.06
CA THR A 76 -15.33 -6.12 -11.73
C THR A 76 -15.96 -4.97 -10.94
N LYS A 77 -15.36 -3.77 -11.00
CA LYS A 77 -15.91 -2.57 -10.37
C LYS A 77 -17.25 -2.17 -11.00
N ALA A 78 -17.33 -2.15 -12.33
CA ALA A 78 -18.57 -1.83 -13.05
C ALA A 78 -19.73 -2.74 -12.64
N ARG A 79 -19.53 -4.07 -12.69
CA ARG A 79 -20.53 -5.05 -12.25
C ARG A 79 -20.98 -4.85 -10.80
N ARG A 80 -20.06 -4.50 -9.89
CA ARG A 80 -20.40 -4.23 -8.49
C ARG A 80 -21.28 -2.98 -8.36
N VAL A 81 -21.01 -1.95 -9.16
CA VAL A 81 -21.80 -0.71 -9.14
C VAL A 81 -23.17 -0.95 -9.76
N GLU A 82 -23.25 -1.64 -10.90
CA GLU A 82 -24.51 -2.02 -11.56
C GLU A 82 -25.41 -2.84 -10.63
N GLY A 83 -24.87 -3.88 -9.98
CA GLY A 83 -25.63 -4.69 -9.02
C GLY A 83 -25.98 -3.98 -7.70
N LEU A 84 -25.50 -2.75 -7.47
CA LEU A 84 -25.95 -1.88 -6.38
C LEU A 84 -27.07 -0.92 -6.83
N ILE A 85 -27.20 -0.65 -8.13
CA ILE A 85 -28.25 0.21 -8.71
C ILE A 85 -29.53 -0.60 -8.95
N GLU A 86 -29.42 -1.91 -9.23
CA GLU A 86 -30.55 -2.81 -9.44
C GLU A 86 -31.19 -3.36 -8.14
N LYS A 87 -30.72 -2.93 -6.96
CA LYS A 87 -31.27 -3.27 -5.63
C LYS A 87 -31.96 -2.08 -4.99
#